data_AF-A0A9R1X7E4-F1
#
_entry.id   AF-A0A9R1X7E4-F1
#
_cell.length_a   1.000
_cell.length_b   1.000
_cell.length_c   1.000
_cell.angle_alpha   90.00
_cell.angle_beta   90.00
_cell.angle_gamma   90.00
#
_symmetry.space_group_name_H-M   'P 1'
#
loop_
_entity.id
_entity.type
_entity.pdbx_description
1 polymer ?
#
loop_
_entity_poly.entity_id
_entity_poly.type
_entity_poly.pdbx_seq_one_letter_code
_entity_poly.pdbx_strand_id
1 'polypeptide(L)'
;MGELKKLVEEGKVKYIGLSEASASTIRRAHAVHPITAVQNEWSLWTRDLEDEIVPTCRELGIGIVAYSPMGWGFLAAGPSLVENLIPNDFRKVYINYDEHIIL
;
A
#
# COMPACT_ATOMS: atom_id res chain seq x y z
N MET A 1 13.90 5.28 12.56
CA MET A 1 13.90 3.84 12.91
C MET A 1 14.45 3.54 14.30
N GLY A 2 15.56 4.13 14.74
CA GLY A 2 16.14 3.86 16.07
C GLY A 2 15.17 4.08 17.24
N GLU A 3 14.39 5.17 17.23
CA GLU A 3 13.38 5.41 18.29
C GLU A 3 12.26 4.37 18.30
N LEU A 4 11.76 3.97 17.13
CA LEU A 4 10.73 2.91 17.06
C LEU A 4 11.27 1.57 17.57
N LYS A 5 12.55 1.25 17.31
CA LYS A 5 13.21 0.07 17.88
C LYS A 5 13.23 0.13 19.41
N LYS A 6 13.57 1.27 20.02
CA LYS A 6 13.51 1.43 21.48
C LYS A 6 12.11 1.17 22.03
N LEU A 7 11.06 1.65 21.35
CA LEU A 7 9.68 1.38 21.77
C LEU A 7 9.33 -0.11 21.70
N VAL A 8 9.92 -0.88 20.77
CA VAL A 8 9.80 -2.34 20.75
C VAL A 8 10.53 -2.98 21.93
N GLU A 9 11.77 -2.55 22.20
CA GLU A 9 12.59 -3.06 23.31
C GLU A 9 11.98 -2.75 24.69
N GLU A 10 11.34 -1.58 24.84
CA GLU A 10 10.57 -1.19 26.02
C GLU A 10 9.22 -1.93 26.13
N GLY A 11 8.83 -2.73 25.12
CA GLY A 11 7.58 -3.47 25.09
C GLY A 11 6.33 -2.61 24.85
N LYS A 12 6.49 -1.35 24.42
CA LYS A 12 5.37 -0.42 24.16
C LYS A 12 4.68 -0.71 22.83
N VAL A 13 5.40 -1.23 21.86
CA VAL A 13 4.86 -1.71 20.58
C VAL A 13 5.44 -3.08 20.28
N LYS A 14 4.69 -3.93 19.57
CA LYS A 14 5.12 -5.30 19.26
C LYS A 14 5.91 -5.39 17.95
N TYR A 15 5.51 -4.59 16.95
CA TYR A 15 5.98 -4.69 15.58
C TYR A 15 6.08 -3.30 14.94
N ILE A 16 6.89 -3.20 13.89
CA ILE A 16 7.07 -1.98 13.12
C ILE A 16 6.58 -2.24 11.69
N GLY A 17 5.74 -1.34 11.19
CA GLY A 17 5.36 -1.28 9.78
C GLY A 17 5.78 0.02 9.13
N LEU A 18 5.82 0.02 7.80
CA LEU A 18 5.97 1.23 6.99
C LEU A 18 4.74 1.41 6.11
N SER A 19 4.52 2.63 5.65
CA SER A 19 3.48 2.97 4.69
C SER A 19 4.11 3.76 3.56
N GLU A 20 3.71 3.48 2.31
CA GLU A 20 4.13 4.25 1.13
C GLU A 20 5.67 4.41 1.00
N ALA A 21 6.41 3.36 1.35
CA ALA A 21 7.87 3.36 1.37
C ALA A 21 8.46 2.71 0.12
N SER A 22 9.46 3.36 -0.48
CA SER A 22 10.23 2.77 -1.58
C SER A 22 11.07 1.56 -1.14
N ALA A 23 11.46 0.70 -2.08
CA ALA A 23 12.28 -0.49 -1.81
C ALA A 23 13.58 -0.14 -1.08
N SER A 24 14.24 0.95 -1.48
CA SER A 24 15.45 1.44 -0.81
C SER A 24 15.20 1.83 0.64
N THR A 25 14.07 2.48 0.93
CA THR A 25 13.68 2.89 2.29
C THR A 25 13.36 1.67 3.15
N ILE A 26 12.63 0.69 2.60
CA ILE A 26 12.33 -0.58 3.26
C ILE A 26 13.63 -1.27 3.68
N ARG A 27 14.59 -1.43 2.76
CA ARG A 27 15.89 -2.08 3.06
C ARG A 27 16.67 -1.35 4.15
N ARG A 28 16.80 -0.02 4.05
CA ARG A 28 17.49 0.78 5.09
C ARG A 28 16.82 0.67 6.45
N ALA A 29 15.48 0.66 6.49
CA ALA A 29 14.74 0.54 7.73
C ALA A 29 14.88 -0.87 8.35
N HIS A 30 14.75 -1.91 7.51
CA HIS A 30 14.87 -3.31 7.91
C HIS A 30 16.27 -3.64 8.45
N ALA A 31 17.32 -2.99 7.94
CA ALA A 31 18.68 -3.11 8.47
C ALA A 31 18.85 -2.55 9.90
N VAL A 32 17.97 -1.63 10.33
CA VAL A 32 18.00 -1.08 11.71
C VAL A 32 17.17 -1.92 12.67
N HIS A 33 15.97 -2.34 12.23
CA HIS A 33 15.08 -3.24 12.96
C HIS A 33 14.14 -3.93 11.97
N PRO A 34 13.84 -5.24 12.13
CA PRO A 34 12.96 -5.96 11.22
C PRO A 34 11.62 -5.27 11.01
N ILE A 35 11.31 -4.96 9.75
CA ILE A 35 10.00 -4.45 9.35
C ILE A 35 9.06 -5.65 9.18
N THR A 36 7.91 -5.61 9.85
CA THR A 36 6.93 -6.71 9.83
C THR A 36 5.98 -6.58 8.65
N ALA A 37 5.56 -5.36 8.32
CA ALA A 37 4.61 -5.12 7.24
C ALA A 37 4.89 -3.80 6.51
N VAL A 38 4.56 -3.76 5.23
CA VAL A 38 4.49 -2.54 4.44
C VAL A 38 3.06 -2.37 3.92
N GLN A 39 2.50 -1.18 4.08
CA GLN A 39 1.19 -0.82 3.54
C GLN A 39 1.35 0.04 2.30
N ASN A 40 0.79 -0.41 1.18
CA ASN A 40 0.78 0.33 -0.08
C ASN A 40 -0.51 0.14 -0.89
N GLU A 41 -0.77 1.00 -1.86
CA GLU A 41 -1.81 0.76 -2.85
C GLU A 41 -1.49 -0.49 -3.67
N TRP A 42 -2.46 -1.41 -3.74
CA TRP A 42 -2.32 -2.57 -4.62
C TRP A 42 -3.69 -3.12 -4.97
N SER A 43 -4.01 -3.13 -6.27
CA SER A 43 -5.29 -3.60 -6.79
C SER A 43 -5.11 -4.17 -8.20
N LEU A 44 -6.19 -4.57 -8.86
CA LEU A 44 -6.13 -4.95 -10.28
C LEU A 44 -5.72 -3.78 -11.20
N TRP A 45 -5.87 -2.53 -10.75
CA TRP A 45 -5.50 -1.34 -11.50
C TRP A 45 -4.12 -0.79 -11.12
N THR A 46 -3.78 -0.85 -9.84
CA THR A 46 -2.53 -0.28 -9.32
C THR A 46 -1.55 -1.42 -9.06
N ARG A 47 -0.61 -1.65 -9.97
CA ARG A 47 0.34 -2.78 -9.93
C ARG A 47 1.82 -2.37 -9.88
N ASP A 48 2.13 -1.08 -9.81
CA ASP A 48 3.52 -0.56 -9.75
C ASP A 48 4.32 -1.13 -8.57
N LEU A 49 3.63 -1.56 -7.51
CA LEU A 49 4.21 -2.27 -6.37
C LEU A 49 5.04 -3.50 -6.79
N GLU A 50 4.65 -4.16 -7.89
CA GLU A 50 5.19 -5.45 -8.31
C GLU A 50 6.61 -5.37 -8.88
N ASP A 51 7.02 -4.20 -9.37
CA ASP A 51 8.34 -4.00 -9.97
C ASP A 51 9.47 -4.07 -8.93
N GLU A 52 9.27 -3.43 -7.78
CA GLU A 52 10.35 -3.29 -6.77
C GLU A 52 9.95 -3.70 -5.34
N ILE A 53 8.71 -3.39 -4.92
CA ILE A 53 8.29 -3.56 -3.52
C ILE A 53 7.93 -5.01 -3.24
N VAL A 54 7.14 -5.67 -4.10
CA VAL A 54 6.78 -7.09 -3.93
C VAL A 54 8.03 -7.99 -3.87
N PRO A 55 9.02 -7.87 -4.79
CA PRO A 55 10.26 -8.64 -4.69
C PRO A 55 11.04 -8.34 -3.41
N THR A 56 11.15 -7.06 -3.02
CA THR A 56 11.87 -6.65 -1.80
C THR A 56 11.22 -7.19 -0.53
N CYS A 57 9.89 -7.10 -0.41
CA CYS A 57 9.15 -7.66 0.72
C CYS A 57 9.25 -9.18 0.76
N ARG A 58 9.19 -9.86 -0.39
CA ARG A 58 9.37 -11.31 -0.48
C ARG A 58 10.76 -11.75 -0.03
N GLU A 59 11.81 -11.07 -0.48
CA GLU A 59 13.20 -11.34 -0.10
C GLU A 59 13.43 -11.20 1.41
N LEU A 60 12.86 -10.14 2.02
CA LEU A 60 13.06 -9.80 3.42
C LEU A 60 12.05 -10.46 4.37
N GLY A 61 11.11 -11.27 3.87
CA GLY A 61 10.06 -11.90 4.68
C GLY A 61 9.06 -10.91 5.29
N ILE A 62 8.76 -9.82 4.59
CA ILE A 62 7.87 -8.74 5.05
C ILE A 62 6.46 -8.94 4.47
N GLY A 63 5.43 -8.80 5.30
CA GLY A 63 4.04 -8.83 4.85
C GLY A 63 3.64 -7.57 4.07
N ILE A 64 2.74 -7.72 3.09
CA ILE A 64 2.15 -6.58 2.36
C ILE A 64 0.71 -6.42 2.79
N VAL A 65 0.33 -5.20 3.16
CA VAL A 65 -1.03 -4.80 3.50
C VAL A 65 -1.54 -3.86 2.41
N ALA A 66 -2.37 -4.38 1.50
CA ALA A 66 -2.92 -3.57 0.41
C ALA A 66 -3.96 -2.56 0.96
N TYR A 67 -3.77 -1.27 0.68
CA TYR A 67 -4.86 -0.31 0.75
C TYR A 67 -5.53 -0.17 -0.61
N SER A 68 -6.80 0.26 -0.61
CA SER A 68 -7.64 0.37 -1.80
C SER A 68 -7.64 -0.85 -2.74
N PRO A 69 -7.68 -2.10 -2.23
CA PRO A 69 -7.61 -3.29 -3.08
C PRO A 69 -8.77 -3.40 -4.06
N MET A 70 -9.90 -2.73 -3.76
CA MET A 70 -11.10 -2.68 -4.60
C MET A 70 -11.11 -1.49 -5.56
N GLY A 71 -9.97 -0.87 -5.85
CA GLY A 71 -9.90 0.28 -6.77
C GLY A 71 -10.84 1.41 -6.34
N TRP A 72 -10.75 1.79 -5.06
CA TRP A 72 -11.62 2.81 -4.45
C TRP A 72 -13.13 2.50 -4.49
N GLY A 73 -13.47 1.21 -4.60
CA GLY A 73 -14.84 0.67 -4.65
C GLY A 73 -15.29 0.28 -6.05
N PHE A 74 -14.56 0.71 -7.10
CA PHE A 74 -14.94 0.44 -8.47
C PHE A 74 -14.95 -1.05 -8.81
N LEU A 75 -13.94 -1.80 -8.35
CA LEU A 75 -13.83 -3.24 -8.68
C LEU A 75 -14.97 -4.08 -8.09
N ALA A 76 -15.74 -3.52 -7.15
CA ALA A 76 -16.93 -4.17 -6.59
C ALA A 76 -18.24 -3.70 -7.24
N ALA A 77 -18.35 -2.42 -7.64
CA ALA A 77 -19.60 -1.79 -8.06
C ALA A 77 -19.66 -1.41 -9.56
N GLY A 78 -18.53 -1.39 -10.25
CA GLY A 78 -18.42 -1.04 -11.66
C GLY A 78 -18.75 0.42 -11.98
N PRO A 79 -19.02 0.74 -13.27
CA PRO A 79 -19.24 2.11 -13.75
C PRO A 79 -20.34 2.88 -13.03
N SER A 80 -21.39 2.19 -12.57
CA SER A 80 -22.49 2.80 -11.83
C SER A 80 -22.04 3.55 -10.57
N LEU A 81 -20.91 3.16 -9.96
CA LEU A 81 -20.34 3.88 -8.83
C LEU A 81 -19.99 5.32 -9.22
N VAL A 82 -19.31 5.50 -10.35
CA VAL A 82 -18.76 6.78 -10.81
C VAL A 82 -19.88 7.76 -11.14
N GLU A 83 -20.93 7.27 -11.79
CA GLU A 83 -22.13 8.04 -12.13
C GLU A 83 -22.84 8.62 -10.90
N ASN A 84 -22.75 7.92 -9.76
CA ASN A 84 -23.42 8.29 -8.52
C ASN A 84 -22.52 9.05 -7.53
N LEU A 85 -21.28 9.40 -7.90
CA LEU A 85 -20.40 10.18 -7.04
C LEU A 85 -20.86 11.64 -6.94
N ILE A 86 -20.90 12.17 -5.71
CA ILE A 86 -21.29 13.56 -5.44
C ILE A 86 -20.22 14.56 -5.97
N PRO A 87 -20.58 15.84 -6.19
CA PRO A 87 -19.69 16.83 -6.83
C PRO A 87 -18.31 17.05 -6.21
N ASN A 88 -18.09 16.72 -4.93
CA ASN A 88 -16.81 16.88 -4.23
C ASN A 88 -16.24 15.56 -3.69
N ASP A 89 -16.67 14.43 -4.24
CA ASP A 89 -16.10 13.14 -3.87
C ASP A 89 -14.68 13.02 -4.43
N PHE A 90 -13.70 12.81 -3.55
CA PHE A 90 -12.28 12.72 -3.93
C PHE A 90 -12.03 11.56 -4.91
N ARG A 91 -12.87 10.52 -4.92
CA ARG A 91 -12.74 9.38 -5.83
C ARG A 91 -12.90 9.78 -7.30
N LYS A 92 -13.51 10.93 -7.60
CA LYS A 92 -13.55 11.50 -8.95
C LYS A 92 -12.18 11.88 -9.51
N VAL A 93 -11.17 12.04 -8.64
CA VAL A 93 -9.78 12.33 -9.04
C VAL A 93 -8.99 11.04 -9.28
N TYR A 94 -9.28 9.98 -8.52
CA TYR A 94 -8.46 8.76 -8.50
C TYR A 94 -9.06 7.61 -9.32
N ILE A 95 -10.37 7.61 -9.59
CA ILE A 95 -11.00 6.64 -10.48
C ILE A 95 -10.98 7.23 -11.90
N ASN A 96 -9.95 6.90 -12.68
CA ASN A 96 -9.90 7.21 -14.10
C ASN A 96 -10.31 5.97 -14.93
N TYR A 97 -11.62 5.70 -15.01
CA TYR A 97 -12.10 4.47 -15.67
C TYR A 97 -11.72 4.40 -17.15
N ASP A 98 -11.62 5.54 -17.85
CA ASP A 98 -11.30 5.57 -19.29
C ASP A 98 -9.90 5.01 -19.61
N GLU A 99 -8.95 5.07 -18.67
CA GLU A 99 -7.60 4.49 -18.85
C GLU A 99 -7.51 3.00 -18.50
N HIS A 100 -8.53 2.44 -17.86
CA HIS A 100 -8.50 1.09 -17.29
C HIS A 100 -9.47 0.09 -17.98
N ILE A 101 -10.12 0.49 -19.09
CA ILE A 101 -11.00 -0.37 -19.92
C ILE A 101 -10.22 -1.41 -20.75
N ILE A 102 -8.90 -1.32 -20.84
CA ILE A 102 -8.09 -2.23 -21.65
C ILE A 102 -7.62 -3.42 -20.81
N LEU A 103 -8.54 -4.34 -20.51
CA LEU A 103 -8.24 -5.75 -20.26
C LEU A 103 -9.12 -6.61 -21.16
#